data_AF-A0A7K4I9I9-F1
#
_entry.id   AF-A0A7K4I9I9-F1
#
_cell.length_a   1.000
_cell.length_b   1.000
_cell.length_c   1.000
_cell.angle_alpha   90.00
_cell.angle_beta   90.00
_cell.angle_gamma   90.00
#
_symmetry.space_group_name_H-M   'P 1'
#
loop_
_entity.id
_entity.type
_entity.pdbx_description
1 polymer ?
#
loop_
_entity_poly.entity_id
_entity_poly.type
_entity_poly.pdbx_seq_one_letter_code
_entity_poly.pdbx_strand_id
1 'polypeptide(L)'
;MSVETKIPKAAIKPLVEYCQKLSGEIGKPATHIFKEFLELMRKYADYFFGRPWPEKLDKRFDPSNADSSFIKSSKNYNEECERFTVVCLRRNMSLEGFDADGFNEDFGFYGKKACWDCVVPDAMWLREEIKRIEEAITKIEEGMKAQEPSYVISSMYAMYRRPDVVRRNKMNYVELRLYEEEGGAEGKVCEVRNKYRCPYGEETNELIECGRIAKFVWRQIEWYDLHWNTSETFRPAASEIKWYHYGEPSIIDVTSYEDVLKAVEDGRLERIIEERVKYEKEHKG
;
A
#
# COMPACT_ATOMS: atom_id res chain seq x y z
N MET A 1 -25.03 -1.27 -38.24
CA MET A 1 -24.97 -2.74 -38.24
C MET A 1 -23.99 -3.15 -37.15
N SER A 2 -24.49 -3.56 -35.97
CA SER A 2 -23.63 -4.07 -34.89
C SER A 2 -23.16 -5.47 -35.29
N VAL A 3 -21.88 -5.62 -35.57
CA VAL A 3 -21.27 -6.95 -35.65
C VAL A 3 -21.44 -7.58 -34.27
N GLU A 4 -22.19 -8.68 -34.15
CA GLU A 4 -22.24 -9.47 -32.91
C GLU A 4 -20.82 -9.91 -32.60
N THR A 5 -20.18 -9.20 -31.67
CA THR A 5 -18.79 -9.44 -31.35
C THR A 5 -18.79 -10.57 -30.32
N LYS A 6 -18.72 -11.84 -30.76
CA LYS A 6 -18.66 -13.01 -29.88
C LYS A 6 -17.27 -13.17 -29.28
N ILE A 7 -17.15 -13.86 -28.14
CA ILE A 7 -15.84 -14.25 -27.58
C ILE A 7 -15.03 -14.99 -28.66
N PRO A 8 -13.76 -14.63 -28.89
CA PRO A 8 -12.92 -15.32 -29.87
C PRO A 8 -12.79 -16.79 -29.51
N LYS A 9 -13.03 -17.69 -30.47
CA LYS A 9 -12.97 -19.14 -30.22
C LYS A 9 -11.61 -19.58 -29.67
N ALA A 10 -10.53 -18.95 -30.14
CA ALA A 10 -9.16 -19.21 -29.68
C ALA A 10 -8.95 -18.85 -28.20
N ALA A 11 -9.73 -17.93 -27.64
CA ALA A 11 -9.62 -17.51 -26.24
C ALA A 11 -10.36 -18.44 -25.25
N ILE A 12 -11.32 -19.24 -25.72
CA ILE A 12 -12.18 -20.05 -24.83
C ILE A 12 -11.38 -21.11 -24.09
N LYS A 13 -10.58 -21.90 -24.82
CA LYS A 13 -9.79 -22.99 -24.22
C LYS A 13 -8.78 -22.46 -23.18
N PRO A 14 -7.93 -21.46 -23.48
CA PRO A 14 -7.02 -20.90 -22.49
C PRO A 14 -7.74 -20.27 -21.29
N LEU A 15 -8.92 -19.66 -21.49
CA LEU A 15 -9.73 -19.12 -20.39
C LEU A 15 -10.26 -20.23 -19.46
N VAL A 16 -10.69 -21.36 -20.01
CA VAL A 16 -11.11 -22.54 -19.23
C VAL A 16 -9.93 -23.13 -18.46
N GLU A 17 -8.78 -23.29 -19.11
CA GLU A 17 -7.53 -23.75 -18.47
C GLU A 17 -7.10 -22.81 -17.34
N TYR A 18 -7.23 -21.49 -17.54
CA TYR A 18 -7.00 -20.51 -16.49
C TYR A 18 -7.96 -20.68 -15.31
N CYS A 19 -9.26 -20.88 -15.56
CA CYS A 19 -10.23 -21.12 -14.50
C CYS A 19 -9.93 -22.42 -13.72
N GLN A 20 -9.36 -23.44 -14.36
CA GLN A 20 -8.89 -24.66 -13.68
C GLN A 20 -7.70 -24.38 -12.75
N LYS A 21 -6.75 -23.56 -13.20
CA LYS A 21 -5.63 -23.12 -12.33
C LYS A 21 -6.16 -22.30 -11.14
N LEU A 22 -6.99 -21.30 -11.41
CA LEU A 22 -7.55 -20.42 -10.38
C LEU A 22 -8.40 -21.20 -9.36
N SER A 23 -9.08 -22.27 -9.79
CA SER A 23 -9.85 -23.17 -8.92
C SER A 23 -9.02 -23.73 -7.77
N GLY A 24 -7.76 -24.11 -8.03
CA GLY A 24 -6.83 -24.58 -7.01
C GLY A 24 -6.41 -23.50 -6.02
N GLU A 25 -6.32 -22.25 -6.46
CA GLU A 25 -5.91 -21.11 -5.63
C GLU A 25 -7.03 -20.60 -4.72
N ILE A 26 -8.27 -20.54 -5.23
CA ILE A 26 -9.39 -19.93 -4.50
C ILE A 26 -10.36 -20.94 -3.88
N GLY A 27 -10.13 -22.24 -4.08
CA GLY A 27 -10.96 -23.31 -3.52
C GLY A 27 -12.39 -23.39 -4.08
N LYS A 28 -12.70 -22.70 -5.19
CA LYS A 28 -13.98 -22.77 -5.89
C LYS A 28 -13.89 -23.69 -7.12
N PRO A 29 -14.96 -24.41 -7.53
CA PRO A 29 -14.94 -25.21 -8.75
C PRO A 29 -14.66 -24.37 -10.02
N ALA A 30 -13.78 -24.85 -10.90
CA ALA A 30 -13.42 -24.16 -12.15
C ALA A 30 -14.63 -23.80 -13.02
N THR A 31 -15.65 -24.68 -13.07
CA THR A 31 -16.90 -24.43 -13.80
C THR A 31 -17.71 -23.27 -13.22
N HIS A 32 -17.65 -23.08 -11.90
CA HIS A 32 -18.28 -21.95 -11.23
C HIS A 32 -17.58 -20.64 -11.58
N ILE A 33 -16.24 -20.62 -11.54
CA ILE A 33 -15.42 -19.45 -11.90
C ILE A 33 -15.67 -19.05 -13.35
N PHE A 34 -15.62 -20.02 -14.26
CA PHE A 34 -15.87 -19.77 -15.67
C PHE A 34 -17.28 -19.22 -15.91
N LYS A 35 -18.28 -19.76 -15.20
CA LYS A 35 -19.66 -19.25 -15.24
C LYS A 35 -19.76 -17.82 -14.70
N GLU A 36 -19.14 -17.50 -13.57
CA GLU A 36 -19.07 -16.14 -13.03
C GLU A 36 -18.49 -15.17 -14.07
N PHE A 37 -17.39 -15.53 -14.73
CA PHE A 37 -16.80 -14.71 -15.80
C PHE A 37 -17.76 -14.48 -16.97
N LEU A 38 -18.43 -15.52 -17.46
CA LEU A 38 -19.42 -15.37 -18.54
C LEU A 38 -20.60 -14.49 -18.13
N GLU A 39 -21.06 -14.60 -16.88
CA GLU A 39 -22.13 -13.78 -16.34
C GLU A 39 -21.73 -12.30 -16.25
N LEU A 40 -20.49 -12.02 -15.85
CA LEU A 40 -19.93 -10.66 -15.84
C LEU A 40 -19.79 -10.09 -17.26
N MET A 41 -19.24 -10.86 -18.20
CA MET A 41 -19.13 -10.45 -19.60
C MET A 41 -20.50 -10.12 -20.20
N ARG A 42 -21.53 -10.89 -19.84
CA ARG A 42 -22.92 -10.64 -20.26
C ARG A 42 -23.53 -9.42 -19.55
N LYS A 43 -23.32 -9.28 -18.24
CA LYS A 43 -23.83 -8.14 -17.44
C LYS A 43 -23.31 -6.81 -17.97
N TYR A 44 -22.05 -6.79 -18.42
CA TYR A 44 -21.38 -5.61 -18.95
C TYR A 44 -21.13 -5.72 -20.46
N ALA A 45 -22.06 -6.32 -21.20
CA ALA A 45 -21.92 -6.63 -22.62
C ALA A 45 -21.62 -5.40 -23.49
N ASP A 46 -22.24 -4.25 -23.20
CA ASP A 46 -22.01 -3.02 -23.96
C ASP A 46 -20.55 -2.55 -23.89
N TYR A 47 -19.90 -2.73 -22.74
CA TYR A 47 -18.47 -2.48 -22.59
C TYR A 47 -17.64 -3.63 -23.16
N PHE A 48 -17.98 -4.86 -22.79
CA PHE A 48 -17.15 -6.04 -23.05
C PHE A 48 -17.16 -6.47 -24.53
N PHE A 49 -18.23 -6.20 -25.27
CA PHE A 49 -18.38 -6.52 -26.70
C PHE A 49 -18.50 -5.27 -27.58
N GLY A 50 -18.55 -4.07 -27.00
CA GLY A 50 -18.78 -2.83 -27.72
C GLY A 50 -17.63 -2.34 -28.61
N ARG A 51 -16.46 -2.99 -28.60
CA ARG A 51 -15.38 -2.71 -29.55
C ARG A 51 -14.81 -3.99 -30.16
N PRO A 52 -14.29 -3.93 -31.40
CA PRO A 52 -13.66 -5.07 -32.05
C PRO A 52 -12.55 -5.70 -31.19
N TRP A 53 -12.34 -7.01 -31.37
CA TRP A 53 -11.21 -7.71 -30.79
C TRP A 53 -9.93 -7.31 -31.52
N PRO A 54 -8.83 -7.04 -30.80
CA PRO A 54 -7.56 -6.82 -31.45
C PRO A 54 -7.05 -8.15 -32.05
N GLU A 55 -6.30 -8.07 -33.16
CA GLU A 55 -5.67 -9.26 -33.75
C GLU A 55 -4.72 -9.93 -32.76
N LYS A 56 -3.85 -9.11 -32.15
CA LYS A 56 -2.88 -9.50 -31.11
C LYS A 56 -3.14 -8.73 -29.84
N LEU A 57 -2.70 -9.26 -28.71
CA LEU A 57 -2.78 -8.56 -27.44
C LEU A 57 -1.96 -7.27 -27.47
N ASP A 58 -2.63 -6.17 -27.14
CA ASP A 58 -2.00 -4.86 -26.98
C ASP A 58 -1.47 -4.75 -25.55
N LYS A 59 -0.16 -4.97 -25.36
CA LYS A 59 0.51 -4.96 -24.06
C LYS A 59 0.72 -3.54 -23.50
N ARG A 60 -0.24 -2.62 -23.72
CA ARG A 60 -0.16 -1.28 -23.12
C ARG A 60 -0.15 -1.43 -21.60
N PHE A 61 0.84 -0.78 -21.00
CA PHE A 61 1.08 -0.84 -19.57
C PHE A 61 -0.04 -0.23 -18.72
N ASP A 62 -0.88 0.65 -19.28
CA ASP A 62 -1.96 1.32 -18.55
C ASP A 62 -3.37 0.99 -19.12
N PRO A 63 -4.44 1.05 -18.29
CA PRO A 63 -5.82 0.97 -18.74
C PRO A 63 -6.16 2.18 -19.60
N SER A 64 -6.99 1.99 -20.62
CA SER A 64 -7.43 3.12 -21.44
C SER A 64 -8.30 4.08 -20.61
N ASN A 65 -8.45 5.34 -21.05
CA ASN A 65 -9.36 6.30 -20.42
C ASN A 65 -10.80 5.74 -20.33
N ALA A 66 -11.21 4.95 -21.32
CA ALA A 66 -12.51 4.34 -21.35
C ALA A 66 -12.63 3.15 -20.37
N ASP A 67 -11.56 2.39 -20.15
CA ASP A 67 -11.51 1.33 -19.13
C ASP A 67 -11.61 1.96 -17.73
N SER A 68 -10.85 3.02 -17.50
CA SER A 68 -10.88 3.78 -16.25
C SER A 68 -12.24 4.42 -15.98
N SER A 69 -12.87 5.03 -17.00
CA SER A 69 -14.22 5.60 -16.88
C SER A 69 -15.27 4.54 -16.59
N PHE A 70 -15.13 3.36 -17.20
CA PHE A 70 -16.01 2.23 -16.96
C PHE A 70 -15.94 1.75 -15.50
N ILE A 71 -14.74 1.57 -14.94
CA ILE A 71 -14.56 1.19 -13.53
C ILE A 71 -15.15 2.27 -12.61
N LYS A 72 -14.78 3.55 -12.82
CA LYS A 72 -15.23 4.68 -11.98
C LYS A 72 -16.74 4.92 -11.98
N SER A 73 -17.46 4.39 -12.95
CA SER A 73 -18.94 4.48 -12.99
C SER A 73 -19.66 3.46 -12.11
N SER A 74 -18.92 2.64 -11.33
CA SER A 74 -19.46 1.76 -10.30
C SER A 74 -20.21 2.53 -9.22
N LYS A 75 -21.30 1.96 -8.69
CA LYS A 75 -22.08 2.54 -7.60
C LYS A 75 -21.64 2.10 -6.21
N ASN A 76 -20.96 0.96 -6.12
CA ASN A 76 -20.47 0.35 -4.89
C ASN A 76 -19.23 -0.50 -5.17
N TYR A 77 -18.57 -0.94 -4.11
CA TYR A 77 -17.32 -1.69 -4.21
C TYR A 77 -17.47 -3.02 -4.96
N ASN A 78 -18.58 -3.74 -4.76
CA ASN A 78 -18.82 -5.00 -5.46
C ASN A 78 -18.91 -4.78 -6.98
N GLU A 79 -19.67 -3.77 -7.42
CA GLU A 79 -19.77 -3.39 -8.83
C GLU A 79 -18.40 -2.95 -9.38
N GLU A 80 -17.59 -2.24 -8.58
CA GLU A 80 -16.24 -1.86 -8.96
C GLU A 80 -15.34 -3.08 -9.20
N CYS A 81 -15.37 -4.08 -8.30
CA CYS A 81 -14.62 -5.33 -8.44
C CYS A 81 -15.02 -6.12 -9.68
N GLU A 82 -16.32 -6.21 -9.92
CA GLU A 82 -16.86 -6.84 -11.13
C GLU A 82 -16.37 -6.13 -12.40
N ARG A 83 -16.50 -4.80 -12.46
CA ARG A 83 -16.07 -3.99 -13.61
C ARG A 83 -14.57 -4.08 -13.84
N PHE A 84 -13.77 -4.05 -12.78
CA PHE A 84 -12.32 -4.26 -12.85
C PHE A 84 -11.99 -5.64 -13.43
N THR A 85 -12.67 -6.70 -12.96
CA THR A 85 -12.50 -8.06 -13.49
C THR A 85 -12.81 -8.12 -14.99
N VAL A 86 -13.90 -7.49 -15.43
CA VAL A 86 -14.29 -7.41 -16.85
C VAL A 86 -13.26 -6.67 -17.69
N VAL A 87 -12.65 -5.60 -17.15
CA VAL A 87 -11.56 -4.87 -17.81
C VAL A 87 -10.35 -5.77 -17.99
N CYS A 88 -9.90 -6.46 -16.95
CA CYS A 88 -8.78 -7.40 -17.03
C CYS A 88 -9.06 -8.53 -18.02
N LEU A 89 -10.27 -9.10 -18.01
CA LEU A 89 -10.67 -10.14 -18.96
C LEU A 89 -10.60 -9.64 -20.40
N ARG A 90 -11.10 -8.42 -20.68
CA ARG A 90 -11.14 -7.87 -22.04
C ARG A 90 -9.74 -7.54 -22.56
N ARG A 91 -8.91 -6.92 -21.72
CA ARG A 91 -7.54 -6.52 -22.07
C ARG A 91 -6.66 -7.70 -22.44
N ASN A 92 -6.89 -8.83 -21.78
CA ASN A 92 -6.10 -10.04 -21.96
C ASN A 92 -6.74 -11.01 -22.96
N MET A 93 -7.65 -10.54 -23.82
CA MET A 93 -8.30 -11.34 -24.85
C MET A 93 -8.14 -10.72 -26.24
N SER A 94 -7.78 -11.56 -27.22
CA SER A 94 -7.57 -11.21 -28.62
C SER A 94 -8.13 -12.28 -29.56
N LEU A 95 -8.08 -12.04 -30.87
CA LEU A 95 -8.42 -13.04 -31.86
C LEU A 95 -7.48 -14.27 -31.82
N GLU A 96 -6.24 -14.08 -31.38
CA GLU A 96 -5.23 -15.16 -31.23
C GLU A 96 -5.40 -15.98 -29.95
N GLY A 97 -6.04 -15.45 -28.90
CA GLY A 97 -6.24 -16.18 -27.65
C GLY A 97 -6.46 -15.32 -26.41
N PHE A 98 -6.33 -15.95 -25.25
CA PHE A 98 -6.40 -15.31 -23.92
C PHE A 98 -5.06 -15.48 -23.20
N ASP A 99 -4.52 -14.38 -22.67
CA ASP A 99 -3.27 -14.35 -21.92
C ASP A 99 -3.54 -14.41 -20.42
N ALA A 100 -3.44 -15.62 -19.88
CA ALA A 100 -3.66 -15.88 -18.47
C ALA A 100 -2.61 -15.22 -17.57
N ASP A 101 -1.37 -15.11 -18.04
CA ASP A 101 -0.29 -14.50 -17.26
C ASP A 101 -0.46 -12.98 -17.25
N GLY A 102 -0.75 -12.38 -18.41
CA GLY A 102 -1.12 -10.97 -18.52
C GLY A 102 -2.35 -10.62 -17.67
N PHE A 103 -3.36 -11.50 -17.59
CA PHE A 103 -4.49 -11.31 -16.68
C PHE A 103 -4.06 -11.25 -15.22
N ASN A 104 -3.22 -12.18 -14.76
CA ASN A 104 -2.75 -12.21 -13.37
C ASN A 104 -1.85 -11.00 -13.06
N GLU A 105 -1.00 -10.61 -14.00
CA GLU A 105 -0.14 -9.43 -13.90
C GLU A 105 -0.97 -8.15 -13.78
N ASP A 106 -1.91 -7.92 -14.71
CA ASP A 106 -2.83 -6.76 -14.66
C ASP A 106 -3.62 -6.76 -13.34
N PHE A 107 -4.27 -7.88 -13.01
CA PHE A 107 -5.12 -7.98 -11.82
C PHE A 107 -4.32 -7.74 -10.53
N GLY A 108 -3.11 -8.31 -10.46
CA GLY A 108 -2.20 -8.16 -9.34
C GLY A 108 -1.63 -6.74 -9.23
N PHE A 109 -1.10 -6.20 -10.32
CA PHE A 109 -0.46 -4.88 -10.35
C PHE A 109 -1.44 -3.75 -10.06
N TYR A 110 -2.56 -3.67 -10.78
CA TYR A 110 -3.51 -2.58 -10.58
C TYR A 110 -4.26 -2.72 -9.26
N GLY A 111 -4.54 -3.94 -8.83
CA GLY A 111 -5.13 -4.18 -7.51
C GLY A 111 -4.21 -3.74 -6.38
N LYS A 112 -2.90 -4.02 -6.48
CA LYS A 112 -1.88 -3.52 -5.54
C LYS A 112 -1.77 -1.99 -5.58
N LYS A 113 -1.68 -1.41 -6.79
CA LYS A 113 -1.59 0.04 -6.99
C LYS A 113 -2.80 0.77 -6.39
N ALA A 114 -4.00 0.23 -6.57
CA ALA A 114 -5.22 0.81 -6.00
C ALA A 114 -5.28 0.67 -4.47
N CYS A 115 -4.59 -0.32 -3.89
CA CYS A 115 -4.53 -0.55 -2.43
C CYS A 115 -3.31 0.14 -1.77
N TRP A 116 -2.46 0.81 -2.55
CA TRP A 116 -1.14 1.27 -2.11
C TRP A 116 -1.15 2.13 -0.84
N ASP A 117 -2.17 2.98 -0.73
CA ASP A 117 -2.29 3.92 0.38
C ASP A 117 -2.99 3.32 1.62
N CYS A 118 -3.54 2.10 1.55
CA CYS A 118 -4.06 1.42 2.73
C CYS A 118 -2.93 1.16 3.74
N VAL A 119 -3.17 1.47 5.02
CA VAL A 119 -2.19 1.34 6.11
C VAL A 119 -2.33 0.04 6.92
N VAL A 120 -3.35 -0.78 6.67
CA VAL A 120 -3.56 -2.04 7.42
C VAL A 120 -2.31 -2.94 7.42
N PRO A 121 -1.65 -3.21 6.28
CA PRO A 121 -0.44 -4.03 6.29
C PRO A 121 0.74 -3.40 7.04
N ASP A 122 0.83 -2.06 7.04
CA ASP A 122 1.90 -1.33 7.72
C ASP A 122 1.66 -1.33 9.23
N ALA A 123 0.42 -1.14 9.69
CA ALA A 123 0.02 -1.28 11.09
C ALA A 123 0.25 -2.71 11.62
N MET A 124 -0.06 -3.75 10.84
CA MET A 124 0.26 -5.12 11.20
C MET A 124 1.75 -5.33 11.44
N TRP A 125 2.58 -4.82 10.53
CA TRP A 125 4.03 -4.91 10.64
C TRP A 125 4.53 -4.14 11.86
N LEU A 126 4.01 -2.93 12.13
CA LEU A 126 4.38 -2.13 13.29
C LEU A 126 4.03 -2.81 14.62
N ARG A 127 2.84 -3.41 14.75
CA ARG A 127 2.47 -4.16 15.97
C ARG A 127 3.46 -5.27 16.28
N GLU A 128 3.80 -6.04 15.26
CA GLU A 128 4.73 -7.16 15.38
C GLU A 128 6.16 -6.66 15.66
N GLU A 129 6.60 -5.59 15.01
CA GLU A 129 7.92 -5.00 15.22
C GLU A 129 8.07 -4.39 16.62
N ILE A 130 7.06 -3.63 17.09
CA ILE A 130 7.02 -3.09 18.45
C ILE A 130 7.13 -4.21 19.48
N LYS A 131 6.32 -5.27 19.32
CA LYS A 131 6.37 -6.44 20.20
C LYS A 131 7.76 -7.08 20.23
N ARG A 132 8.40 -7.26 19.06
CA ARG A 132 9.78 -7.79 18.99
C ARG A 132 10.78 -6.90 19.72
N ILE A 133 10.66 -5.59 19.57
CA ILE A 133 11.54 -4.61 20.24
C ILE A 133 11.34 -4.70 21.76
N GLU A 134 10.10 -4.71 22.25
CA GLU A 134 9.78 -4.83 23.68
C GLU A 134 10.32 -6.14 24.29
N GLU A 135 10.12 -7.26 23.59
CA GLU A 135 10.66 -8.55 24.01
C GLU A 135 12.19 -8.56 24.01
N ALA A 136 12.83 -7.94 23.01
CA ALA A 136 14.29 -7.82 22.95
C ALA A 136 14.82 -6.98 24.11
N ILE A 137 14.22 -5.82 24.38
CA ILE A 137 14.59 -4.95 25.50
C ILE A 137 14.48 -5.71 26.82
N THR A 138 13.37 -6.42 27.05
CA THR A 138 13.15 -7.19 28.29
C THR A 138 14.22 -8.28 28.46
N LYS A 139 14.50 -9.07 27.41
CA LYS A 139 15.55 -10.11 27.44
C LYS A 139 16.93 -9.53 27.73
N ILE A 140 17.24 -8.37 27.16
CA ILE A 140 18.51 -7.68 27.38
C ILE A 140 18.59 -7.18 28.83
N GLU A 141 17.52 -6.55 29.34
CA GLU A 141 17.45 -6.08 30.72
C GLU A 141 17.57 -7.22 31.75
N GLU A 142 16.98 -8.38 31.46
CA GLU A 142 17.15 -9.59 32.27
C GLU A 142 18.58 -10.13 32.19
N GLY A 143 19.16 -10.19 30.99
CA GLY A 143 20.55 -10.60 30.79
C GLY A 143 21.56 -9.70 31.51
N MET A 144 21.26 -8.40 31.62
CA MET A 144 22.08 -7.42 32.35
C MET A 144 22.06 -7.63 33.87
N LYS A 145 21.09 -8.38 34.42
CA LYS A 145 21.03 -8.73 35.85
C LYS A 145 21.96 -9.89 36.22
N ALA A 146 22.55 -10.57 35.25
CA ALA A 146 23.53 -11.62 35.52
C ALA A 146 24.78 -11.04 36.21
N GLN A 147 25.47 -11.86 37.02
CA GLN A 147 26.67 -11.44 37.73
C GLN A 147 27.80 -10.99 36.77
N GLU A 148 27.87 -11.63 35.60
CA GLU A 148 28.74 -11.25 34.49
C GLU A 148 27.94 -11.25 33.17
N PRO A 149 27.33 -10.11 32.77
CA PRO A 149 26.62 -10.01 31.50
C PRO A 149 27.58 -10.20 30.33
N SER A 150 27.14 -10.88 29.27
CA SER A 150 27.97 -11.07 28.09
C SER A 150 28.25 -9.73 27.37
N TYR A 151 29.35 -9.68 26.61
CA TYR A 151 29.68 -8.52 25.77
C TYR A 151 28.55 -8.15 24.82
N VAL A 152 27.87 -9.16 24.25
CA VAL A 152 26.74 -8.96 23.33
C VAL A 152 25.57 -8.29 24.05
N ILE A 153 25.18 -8.78 25.24
CA ILE A 153 24.10 -8.20 26.04
C ILE A 153 24.44 -6.76 26.43
N SER A 154 25.67 -6.52 26.88
CA SER A 154 26.13 -5.17 27.24
C SER A 154 26.10 -4.20 26.05
N SER A 155 26.55 -4.66 24.88
CA SER A 155 26.56 -3.85 23.65
C SER A 155 25.15 -3.52 23.18
N MET A 156 24.24 -4.51 23.19
CA MET A 156 22.84 -4.30 22.82
C MET A 156 22.12 -3.40 23.83
N TYR A 157 22.38 -3.55 25.13
CA TYR A 157 21.83 -2.69 26.17
C TYR A 157 22.24 -1.22 25.97
N ALA A 158 23.52 -0.97 25.66
CA ALA A 158 23.98 0.37 25.32
C ALA A 158 23.28 0.90 24.04
N MET A 159 23.16 0.07 23.01
CA MET A 159 22.51 0.43 21.75
C MET A 159 21.05 0.86 21.94
N TYR A 160 20.23 0.08 22.66
CA TYR A 160 18.81 0.39 22.88
C TYR A 160 18.58 1.61 23.77
N ARG A 161 19.62 2.11 24.45
CA ARG A 161 19.58 3.34 25.25
C ARG A 161 20.10 4.56 24.51
N ARG A 162 20.59 4.41 23.27
CA ARG A 162 21.02 5.56 22.46
C ARG A 162 19.82 6.47 22.17
N PRO A 163 19.95 7.81 22.29
CA PRO A 163 18.81 8.72 22.15
C PRO A 163 18.09 8.63 20.80
N ASP A 164 18.82 8.40 19.70
CA ASP A 164 18.27 8.20 18.37
C ASP A 164 17.43 6.90 18.28
N VAL A 165 17.91 5.81 18.88
CA VAL A 165 17.19 4.53 18.95
C VAL A 165 15.93 4.64 19.82
N VAL A 166 16.03 5.25 20.99
CA VAL A 166 14.87 5.47 21.88
C VAL A 166 13.82 6.34 21.19
N ARG A 167 14.25 7.42 20.51
CA ARG A 167 13.34 8.29 19.74
C ARG A 167 12.65 7.50 18.63
N ARG A 168 13.40 6.73 17.83
CA ARG A 168 12.83 5.91 16.75
C ARG A 168 11.83 4.87 17.28
N ASN A 169 12.14 4.21 18.39
CA ASN A 169 11.22 3.26 19.01
C ASN A 169 9.92 3.95 19.42
N LYS A 170 9.98 5.14 20.05
CA LYS A 170 8.78 5.92 20.40
C LYS A 170 8.01 6.38 19.16
N MET A 171 8.73 6.81 18.11
CA MET A 171 8.13 7.16 16.82
C MET A 171 7.32 6.00 16.23
N ASN A 172 7.78 4.75 16.33
CA ASN A 172 7.00 3.60 15.86
C ASN A 172 5.64 3.48 16.56
N TYR A 173 5.55 3.79 17.87
CA TYR A 173 4.25 3.81 18.56
C TYR A 173 3.35 4.95 18.07
N VAL A 174 3.93 6.12 17.79
CA VAL A 174 3.19 7.25 17.23
C VAL A 174 2.68 6.92 15.83
N GLU A 175 3.51 6.32 14.97
CA GLU A 175 3.14 5.83 13.64
C GLU A 175 2.00 4.81 13.72
N LEU A 176 2.14 3.82 14.60
CA LEU A 176 1.12 2.80 14.78
C LEU A 176 -0.21 3.43 15.20
N ARG A 177 -0.19 4.31 16.21
CA ARG A 177 -1.40 4.98 16.70
C ARG A 177 -2.04 5.84 15.61
N LEU A 178 -1.25 6.54 14.80
CA LEU A 178 -1.73 7.30 13.65
C LEU A 178 -2.38 6.39 12.60
N TYR A 179 -1.80 5.23 12.29
CA TYR A 179 -2.42 4.29 11.35
C TYR A 179 -3.66 3.62 11.90
N GLU A 180 -3.72 3.39 13.21
CA GLU A 180 -4.88 2.78 13.86
C GLU A 180 -6.06 3.75 13.99
N GLU A 181 -5.84 4.94 14.56
CA GLU A 181 -6.87 5.93 14.83
C GLU A 181 -7.27 6.71 13.57
N GLU A 182 -6.30 7.35 12.89
CA GLU A 182 -6.57 8.18 11.70
C GLU A 182 -6.63 7.37 10.40
N GLY A 183 -5.91 6.24 10.36
CA GLY A 183 -5.89 5.34 9.20
C GLY A 183 -6.94 4.21 9.25
N GLY A 184 -7.67 4.08 10.35
CA GLY A 184 -8.72 3.07 10.55
C GLY A 184 -8.21 1.62 10.66
N ALA A 185 -6.91 1.42 10.87
CA ALA A 185 -6.29 0.09 10.87
C ALA A 185 -6.44 -0.67 12.19
N GLU A 186 -7.02 -0.08 13.24
CA GLU A 186 -7.14 -0.71 14.55
C GLU A 186 -7.77 -2.11 14.48
N GLY A 187 -7.07 -3.10 15.05
CA GLY A 187 -7.49 -4.51 15.06
C GLY A 187 -7.57 -5.21 13.69
N LYS A 188 -7.30 -4.51 12.58
CA LYS A 188 -7.41 -5.06 11.21
C LYS A 188 -6.17 -5.82 10.79
N VAL A 189 -6.37 -6.84 9.94
CA VAL A 189 -5.35 -7.70 9.34
C VAL A 189 -5.64 -7.97 7.86
N CYS A 190 -4.65 -7.80 6.97
CA CYS A 190 -4.80 -8.06 5.54
C CYS A 190 -3.44 -8.39 4.87
N GLU A 191 -3.30 -9.62 4.40
CA GLU A 191 -2.14 -10.10 3.62
C GLU A 191 -2.33 -9.98 2.10
N VAL A 192 -3.56 -9.68 1.65
CA VAL A 192 -3.92 -9.76 0.23
C VAL A 192 -3.30 -8.63 -0.59
N ARG A 193 -3.14 -7.44 0.03
CA ARG A 193 -2.60 -6.21 -0.58
C ARG A 193 -3.13 -5.94 -2.00
N ASN A 194 -4.44 -6.17 -2.22
CA ASN A 194 -5.09 -5.96 -3.50
C ASN A 194 -6.50 -5.42 -3.25
N LYS A 195 -6.80 -4.22 -3.79
CA LYS A 195 -8.09 -3.55 -3.56
C LYS A 195 -9.25 -4.46 -3.92
N TYR A 196 -9.20 -5.14 -5.07
CA TYR A 196 -10.31 -5.92 -5.61
C TYR A 196 -10.39 -7.35 -5.05
N ARG A 197 -9.55 -7.68 -4.07
CA ARG A 197 -9.63 -8.89 -3.25
C ARG A 197 -9.61 -8.54 -1.76
N CYS A 198 -9.89 -7.29 -1.42
CA CYS A 198 -9.81 -6.82 -0.05
C CYS A 198 -10.91 -7.51 0.80
N PRO A 199 -10.56 -8.06 1.97
CA PRO A 199 -11.53 -8.73 2.84
C PRO A 199 -12.55 -7.76 3.46
N TYR A 200 -12.27 -6.44 3.42
CA TYR A 200 -13.10 -5.39 4.03
C TYR A 200 -14.23 -4.89 3.13
N GLY A 201 -14.34 -5.38 1.89
CA GLY A 201 -15.49 -5.07 1.04
C GLY A 201 -15.69 -3.57 0.83
N GLU A 202 -16.89 -3.08 1.15
CA GLU A 202 -17.27 -1.66 1.02
C GLU A 202 -16.38 -0.70 1.85
N GLU A 203 -15.85 -1.14 3.00
CA GLU A 203 -14.94 -0.33 3.84
C GLU A 203 -13.57 -0.10 3.18
N THR A 204 -13.24 -0.84 2.12
CA THR A 204 -11.93 -0.77 1.46
C THR A 204 -11.58 0.63 0.98
N ASN A 205 -12.53 1.37 0.42
CA ASN A 205 -12.27 2.70 -0.11
C ASN A 205 -11.95 3.71 1.01
N GLU A 206 -12.70 3.64 2.11
CA GLU A 206 -12.47 4.47 3.29
C GLU A 206 -11.10 4.17 3.91
N LEU A 207 -10.74 2.88 4.07
CA LEU A 207 -9.43 2.47 4.58
C LEU A 207 -8.26 2.99 3.71
N ILE A 208 -8.45 3.02 2.39
CA ILE A 208 -7.44 3.56 1.46
C ILE A 208 -7.35 5.08 1.59
N GLU A 209 -8.47 5.77 1.71
CA GLU A 209 -8.52 7.24 1.84
C GLU A 209 -7.94 7.72 3.17
N CYS A 210 -8.39 7.16 4.28
CA CYS A 210 -7.87 7.42 5.62
C CYS A 210 -6.38 7.06 5.70
N GLY A 211 -5.99 5.89 5.17
CA GLY A 211 -4.59 5.47 5.11
C GLY A 211 -3.70 6.41 4.28
N ARG A 212 -4.22 6.98 3.19
CA ARG A 212 -3.51 7.99 2.40
C ARG A 212 -3.17 9.23 3.21
N ILE A 213 -4.13 9.72 3.99
CA ILE A 213 -3.96 10.90 4.85
C ILE A 213 -2.93 10.59 5.94
N ALA A 214 -3.10 9.47 6.65
CA ALA A 214 -2.19 9.06 7.71
C ALA A 214 -0.74 8.88 7.19
N LYS A 215 -0.55 8.21 6.05
CA LYS A 215 0.76 8.08 5.38
C LYS A 215 1.33 9.43 4.97
N PHE A 216 0.50 10.34 4.48
CA PHE A 216 0.95 11.67 4.09
C PHE A 216 1.50 12.43 5.29
N VAL A 217 0.78 12.45 6.42
CA VAL A 217 1.21 13.06 7.68
C VAL A 217 2.52 12.42 8.15
N TRP A 218 2.56 11.08 8.25
CA TRP A 218 3.74 10.38 8.72
C TRP A 218 4.99 10.67 7.90
N ARG A 219 4.88 10.70 6.56
CA ARG A 219 6.00 11.06 5.67
C ARG A 219 6.54 12.47 5.90
N GLN A 220 5.75 13.40 6.45
CA GLN A 220 6.24 14.72 6.83
C GLN A 220 6.96 14.66 8.18
N ILE A 221 6.44 13.87 9.12
CA ILE A 221 7.07 13.64 10.42
C ILE A 221 8.42 12.95 10.28
N GLU A 222 8.54 11.90 9.45
CA GLU A 222 9.80 11.24 9.15
C GLU A 222 10.82 12.18 8.52
N TRP A 223 10.37 12.99 7.55
CA TRP A 223 11.23 13.99 6.92
C TRP A 223 11.70 15.02 7.93
N TYR A 224 10.81 15.53 8.78
CA TYR A 224 11.16 16.47 9.84
C TYR A 224 12.14 15.86 10.86
N ASP A 225 11.91 14.64 11.34
CA ASP A 225 12.84 13.99 12.29
C ASP A 225 14.24 13.90 11.71
N LEU A 226 14.36 13.51 10.44
CA LEU A 226 15.64 13.42 9.75
C LEU A 226 16.37 14.78 9.68
N HIS A 227 15.64 15.88 9.46
CA HIS A 227 16.23 17.21 9.23
C HIS A 227 16.42 18.03 10.52
N TRP A 228 15.64 17.80 11.57
CA TRP A 228 15.76 18.52 12.85
C TRP A 228 16.53 17.77 13.92
N ASN A 229 16.43 16.43 13.95
CA ASN A 229 17.00 15.63 15.02
C ASN A 229 18.24 14.87 14.55
N THR A 230 19.35 15.05 15.26
CA THR A 230 20.59 14.35 14.94
C THR A 230 20.41 12.83 15.05
N SER A 231 20.97 12.12 14.09
CA SER A 231 21.19 10.68 14.14
C SER A 231 22.68 10.40 14.23
N GLU A 232 23.07 9.44 15.06
CA GLU A 232 24.46 9.01 15.14
C GLU A 232 24.85 8.10 13.96
N THR A 233 23.88 7.54 13.24
CA THR A 233 24.08 6.61 12.12
C THR A 233 24.02 7.28 10.74
N PHE A 234 23.63 8.56 10.69
CA PHE A 234 23.50 9.31 9.45
C PHE A 234 24.19 10.67 9.55
N ARG A 235 24.95 11.03 8.52
CA ARG A 235 25.52 12.37 8.35
C ARG A 235 25.20 12.85 6.94
N PRO A 236 24.56 14.03 6.79
CA PRO A 236 24.26 14.56 5.47
C PRO A 236 25.53 14.95 4.71
N ALA A 237 25.43 15.04 3.38
CA ALA A 237 26.51 15.58 2.59
C ALA A 237 26.75 17.06 2.95
N ALA A 238 27.98 17.55 2.76
CA ALA A 238 28.33 18.93 3.09
C ALA A 238 27.47 19.96 2.32
N SER A 239 27.04 19.63 1.10
CA SER A 239 26.12 20.44 0.29
C SER A 239 24.69 20.50 0.84
N GLU A 240 24.30 19.52 1.64
CA GLU A 240 22.94 19.36 2.16
C GLU A 240 22.80 19.90 3.59
N ILE A 241 23.89 20.09 4.32
CA ILE A 241 23.88 20.46 5.74
C ILE A 241 23.08 21.74 6.04
N LYS A 242 22.94 22.64 5.06
CA LYS A 242 22.13 23.86 5.16
C LYS A 242 20.63 23.60 5.36
N TRP A 243 20.15 22.40 5.04
CA TRP A 243 18.77 21.95 5.22
C TRP A 243 18.54 21.20 6.53
N TYR A 244 19.60 21.02 7.33
CA TYR A 244 19.53 20.34 8.60
C TYR A 244 19.63 21.36 9.73
N HIS A 245 18.64 21.32 10.61
CA HIS A 245 18.42 22.27 11.70
C HIS A 245 18.93 21.71 13.04
N TYR A 246 20.03 20.97 12.98
CA TYR A 246 20.57 20.29 14.15
C TYR A 246 20.97 21.29 15.24
N GLY A 247 20.38 21.11 16.44
CA GLY A 247 20.60 21.97 17.60
C GLY A 247 19.65 23.18 17.68
N GLU A 248 18.82 23.39 16.67
CA GLU A 248 17.71 24.34 16.77
C GLU A 248 16.60 23.78 17.68
N PRO A 249 15.81 24.65 18.34
CA PRO A 249 14.65 24.19 19.12
C PRO A 249 13.67 23.39 18.25
N SER A 250 13.26 22.22 18.75
CA SER A 250 12.28 21.38 18.06
C SER A 250 10.93 22.11 17.92
N ILE A 251 10.32 22.01 16.74
CA ILE A 251 9.00 22.55 16.40
C ILE A 251 7.90 21.55 16.76
N ILE A 252 8.15 20.26 16.55
CA ILE A 252 7.25 19.14 16.88
C ILE A 252 8.02 18.11 17.72
N ASP A 253 7.39 17.59 18.77
CA ASP A 253 7.78 16.35 19.43
C ASP A 253 7.23 15.15 18.66
N VAL A 254 8.07 14.58 17.78
CA VAL A 254 7.73 13.41 16.95
C VAL A 254 7.47 12.14 17.76
N THR A 255 7.76 12.15 19.07
CA THR A 255 7.50 11.04 19.98
C THR A 255 6.18 11.18 20.74
N SER A 256 5.44 12.27 20.51
CA SER A 256 4.14 12.56 21.12
C SER A 256 3.05 12.59 20.05
N TYR A 257 2.16 11.60 20.09
CA TYR A 257 1.00 11.57 19.19
C TYR A 257 0.14 12.83 19.31
N GLU A 258 -0.12 13.29 20.53
CA GLU A 258 -0.92 14.49 20.78
C GLU A 258 -0.25 15.75 20.20
N ASP A 259 1.08 15.84 20.24
CA ASP A 259 1.77 16.98 19.63
C ASP A 259 1.79 16.90 18.11
N VAL A 260 1.88 15.69 17.53
CA VAL A 260 1.73 15.48 16.09
C VAL A 260 0.35 15.91 15.60
N LEU A 261 -0.73 15.49 16.26
CA LEU A 261 -2.10 15.92 15.91
C LEU A 261 -2.26 17.42 16.05
N LYS A 262 -1.82 17.98 17.18
CA LYS A 262 -1.86 19.42 17.40
C LYS A 262 -1.07 20.20 16.35
N ALA A 263 0.06 19.66 15.89
CA ALA A 263 0.86 20.29 14.85
C ALA A 263 0.17 20.30 13.47
N VAL A 264 -0.72 19.33 13.21
CA VAL A 264 -1.61 19.35 12.04
C VAL A 264 -2.62 20.48 12.18
N GLU A 265 -3.24 20.61 13.36
CA GLU A 265 -4.29 21.60 13.63
C GLU A 265 -3.79 23.04 13.69
N ASP A 266 -2.62 23.28 14.30
CA ASP A 266 -2.08 24.61 14.56
C ASP A 266 -1.14 25.14 13.47
N GLY A 267 -1.00 24.42 12.36
CA GLY A 267 -0.24 24.81 11.17
C GLY A 267 1.28 24.58 11.27
N ARG A 268 1.79 23.99 12.36
CA ARG A 268 3.21 23.61 12.45
C ARG A 268 3.62 22.61 11.36
N LEU A 269 2.76 21.65 11.02
CA LEU A 269 3.03 20.68 9.96
C LEU A 269 3.08 21.34 8.57
N GLU A 270 2.26 22.37 8.34
CA GLU A 270 2.27 23.13 7.07
C GLU A 270 3.63 23.79 6.83
N ARG A 271 4.23 24.39 7.87
CA ARG A 271 5.58 24.97 7.78
C ARG A 271 6.65 23.94 7.40
N ILE A 272 6.53 22.72 7.91
CA ILE A 272 7.43 21.60 7.56
C ILE A 272 7.26 21.22 6.09
N ILE A 273 6.01 21.15 5.62
CA ILE A 273 5.69 20.86 4.22
C ILE A 273 6.29 21.93 3.30
N GLU A 274 6.14 23.21 3.64
CA GLU A 274 6.72 24.32 2.87
C GLU A 274 8.25 24.21 2.77
N GLU A 275 8.92 23.89 3.89
CA GLU A 275 10.37 23.73 3.92
C GLU A 275 10.82 22.54 3.05
N ARG A 276 10.12 21.40 3.16
CA ARG A 276 10.35 20.24 2.30
C ARG A 276 10.17 20.56 0.82
N VAL A 277 9.15 21.35 0.47
CA VAL A 277 8.92 21.76 -0.92
C VAL A 277 10.08 22.61 -1.45
N LYS A 278 10.67 23.48 -0.64
CA LYS A 278 11.89 24.23 -1.02
C LYS A 278 13.07 23.28 -1.22
N TYR A 279 13.29 22.36 -0.29
CA TYR A 279 14.33 21.33 -0.38
C TYR A 279 14.23 20.52 -1.68
N GLU A 280 13.04 20.01 -2.00
CA GLU A 280 12.84 19.17 -3.19
C GLU A 280 13.03 19.94 -4.50
N LYS A 281 12.71 21.24 -4.55
CA LYS A 281 12.94 22.09 -5.72
C LYS A 281 14.43 22.28 -6.04
N GLU A 282 15.28 22.35 -5.02
CA GLU A 282 16.73 22.49 -5.22
C GLU A 282 17.43 21.16 -5.57
N HIS A 283 16.86 20.01 -5.21
CA HIS A 283 17.46 18.69 -5.44
C HIS A 283 16.91 17.93 -6.66
N LYS A 284 15.73 18.29 -7.16
CA LYS A 284 15.14 17.71 -8.38
C LYS A 284 15.29 18.62 -9.61
N GLY A 285 16.07 19.70 -9.48
CA GLY A 285 16.43 20.62 -10.57
C GLY A 285 17.59 20.13 -11.43
#